data_AF-A0A952DTI5-F1
#
_entry.id   AF-A0A952DTI5-F1
#
_cell.length_a   1.000
_cell.length_b   1.000
_cell.length_c   1.000
_cell.angle_alpha   90.00
_cell.angle_beta   90.00
_cell.angle_gamma   90.00
#
_symmetry.space_group_name_H-M   'P 1'
#
loop_
_entity.id
_entity.type
_entity.pdbx_description
1 polymer ?
#
loop_
_entity_poly.entity_id
_entity_poly.type
_entity_poly.pdbx_seq_one_letter_code
_entity_poly.pdbx_strand_id
1 'polypeptide(L)'
;GQTYKWQQSVTGNAPWSDVDTAKSSPSQSTSQLVSTYYRCAVTCGGNTVYSDSLQVLSPLAINGSFTINSALPTGSGNFATFTDALDYIKCGINGPVVFDIAPGSGPYILSNTLEIPIINGASSTNTVTIKGNGETISYNSTNTNERAAILLNGADYIILDSLNIDVSAGTYGFGIHLMNNADHNIIRNCTILNNTSATSTNYAGIVMSNSLTTATTAGDNGSNNLIENNRIVGGYYGITIVGSTPALAENNIVRNNSVEDFYFYGIYTIYQNNNRVQNNEIHRPLRSTVSTFYGIYLTTGNEGSVIDGNRIHNGFTGATTSTSAFYGIYVSSDGTAVSPNKLINNLIYNNEGNGTHYGIYNTSGEYMQAYHNTIALDYTAATAGTTYGFYQVTTAPGIEFKNNIVYITRGGSGAKYCIYKSTATTPIESNHNVFYLGSAGSGAQNIGYQTSAQATLGNWQTTSSQDANSVVADPLFANPGSGDYLFTELNINNLGTPVGVLTDINGSPRNPSAPDPGAYEFVAPPCIAPPTAGNATSNKLNVCIGEDFSLNLSGNSTGSGQTYKWQQSVTGNAPWVDVDTAIATPSYTTSQLVSTYYRCAVTCGG
;
A
#
# COMPACT_ATOMS: atom_id res chain seq x y z
N GLY A 1 -48.16 37.53 24.53
CA GLY A 1 -47.90 36.90 23.23
C GLY A 1 -48.39 35.47 23.25
N GLN A 2 -48.73 34.91 22.09
CA GLN A 2 -49.07 33.50 21.95
C GLN A 2 -47.79 32.66 21.94
N THR A 3 -47.83 31.48 22.55
CA THR A 3 -46.71 30.53 22.56
C THR A 3 -47.17 29.13 22.13
N TYR A 4 -46.26 28.37 21.55
CA TYR A 4 -46.47 27.06 20.97
C TYR A 4 -45.49 26.07 21.58
N LYS A 5 -45.96 24.91 22.02
CA LYS A 5 -45.12 23.83 22.57
C LYS A 5 -45.62 22.49 22.04
N TRP A 6 -44.78 21.77 21.31
CA TRP A 6 -45.11 20.46 20.77
C TRP A 6 -45.02 19.38 21.85
N GLN A 7 -45.94 18.43 21.78
CA GLN A 7 -45.99 17.26 22.63
C GLN A 7 -46.16 15.99 21.80
N GLN A 8 -45.69 14.86 22.33
CA GLN A 8 -45.76 13.55 21.70
C GLN A 8 -46.38 12.48 22.61
N SER A 9 -46.99 11.46 21.99
CA SER A 9 -47.50 10.25 22.64
C SER A 9 -47.47 9.05 21.68
N VAL A 10 -47.01 7.89 22.15
CA VAL A 10 -47.00 6.66 21.33
C VAL A 10 -48.40 6.03 21.15
N THR A 11 -49.35 6.37 22.01
CA THR A 11 -50.72 5.81 21.99
C THR A 11 -51.77 6.76 21.43
N GLY A 12 -51.39 8.03 21.18
CA GLY A 12 -52.33 9.11 20.88
C GLY A 12 -53.14 9.58 22.09
N ASN A 13 -52.90 8.99 23.26
CA ASN A 13 -53.56 9.31 24.53
C ASN A 13 -52.53 9.78 25.57
N ALA A 14 -53.03 10.30 26.69
CA ALA A 14 -52.15 10.68 27.81
C ALA A 14 -51.37 9.45 28.34
N PRO A 15 -50.15 9.64 28.89
CA PRO A 15 -49.46 10.91 29.07
C PRO A 15 -48.82 11.43 27.78
N TRP A 16 -48.86 12.76 27.62
CA TRP A 16 -48.15 13.48 26.55
C TRP A 16 -46.85 14.04 27.10
N SER A 17 -45.75 13.80 26.40
CA SER A 17 -44.42 14.32 26.75
C SER A 17 -44.07 15.51 25.89
N ASP A 18 -43.46 16.55 26.47
CA ASP A 18 -43.01 17.71 25.69
C ASP A 18 -41.87 17.32 24.75
N VAL A 19 -41.97 17.73 23.47
CA VAL A 19 -40.96 17.54 22.43
C VAL A 19 -39.98 18.72 22.42
N ASP A 20 -40.48 19.90 22.81
CA ASP A 20 -39.71 21.14 22.85
C ASP A 20 -40.16 22.05 24.01
N THR A 21 -39.50 23.21 24.09
CA THR A 21 -39.90 24.31 24.97
C THR A 21 -40.84 25.27 24.24
N ALA A 22 -41.60 26.08 24.99
CA ALA A 22 -42.52 27.06 24.42
C ALA A 22 -41.80 28.08 23.50
N LYS A 23 -42.34 28.28 22.29
CA LYS A 23 -41.81 29.14 21.22
C LYS A 23 -42.84 30.14 20.73
N SER A 24 -42.40 31.20 20.04
CA SER A 24 -43.27 32.20 19.40
C SER A 24 -43.80 31.76 18.02
N SER A 25 -43.33 30.62 17.50
CA SER A 25 -43.73 30.04 16.20
C SER A 25 -44.13 28.57 16.38
N PRO A 26 -45.16 28.08 15.65
CA PRO A 26 -45.56 26.68 15.69
C PRO A 26 -44.64 25.74 14.90
N SER A 27 -43.64 26.26 14.18
CA SER A 27 -42.74 25.41 13.39
C SER A 27 -41.85 24.55 14.29
N GLN A 28 -41.78 23.25 13.99
CA GLN A 28 -40.96 22.29 14.73
C GLN A 28 -40.38 21.21 13.81
N SER A 29 -39.11 20.90 14.01
CA SER A 29 -38.42 19.76 13.43
C SER A 29 -38.05 18.78 14.54
N THR A 30 -38.37 17.50 14.36
CA THR A 30 -38.07 16.43 15.30
C THR A 30 -37.86 15.10 14.56
N SER A 31 -37.41 14.06 15.26
CA SER A 31 -37.23 12.70 14.73
C SER A 31 -37.96 11.69 15.60
N GLN A 32 -38.29 10.52 15.03
CA GLN A 32 -38.97 9.44 15.73
C GLN A 32 -38.40 8.07 15.34
N LEU A 33 -38.42 7.12 16.27
CA LEU A 33 -38.01 5.73 16.04
C LEU A 33 -39.21 4.77 15.94
N VAL A 34 -40.37 5.20 16.43
CA VAL A 34 -41.63 4.45 16.38
C VAL A 34 -42.76 5.39 15.97
N SER A 35 -43.83 4.83 15.41
CA SER A 35 -45.04 5.59 15.07
C SER A 35 -45.54 6.37 16.28
N THR A 36 -45.58 7.70 16.18
CA THR A 36 -45.80 8.61 17.30
C THR A 36 -46.86 9.64 16.93
N TYR A 37 -47.76 9.93 17.87
CA TYR A 37 -48.72 11.03 17.74
C TYR A 37 -48.11 12.32 18.24
N TYR A 38 -48.34 13.42 17.53
CA TYR A 38 -47.91 14.75 17.89
C TYR A 38 -49.11 15.70 18.00
N ARG A 39 -49.03 16.65 18.93
CA ARG A 39 -49.97 17.77 19.04
C ARG A 39 -49.24 19.02 19.50
N CYS A 40 -49.78 20.19 19.18
CA CYS A 40 -49.24 21.47 19.63
C CYS A 40 -50.10 22.06 20.75
N ALA A 41 -49.49 22.35 21.89
CA ALA A 41 -50.07 23.13 22.97
C ALA A 41 -49.90 24.62 22.68
N VAL A 42 -51.01 25.33 22.46
CA VAL A 42 -51.05 26.75 22.12
C VAL A 42 -51.52 27.53 23.34
N THR A 43 -50.67 28.42 23.86
CA THR A 43 -50.94 29.18 25.08
C THR A 43 -51.00 30.68 24.82
N CYS A 44 -52.10 31.32 25.22
CA CYS A 44 -52.27 32.78 25.17
C CYS A 44 -52.92 33.29 26.45
N GLY A 45 -52.32 34.28 27.10
CA GLY A 45 -52.86 34.87 28.33
C GLY A 45 -53.03 33.89 29.50
N GLY A 46 -52.18 32.87 29.59
CA GLY A 46 -52.23 31.82 30.62
C GLY A 46 -53.19 30.66 30.34
N ASN A 47 -53.97 30.73 29.25
CA ASN A 47 -54.86 29.65 28.82
C ASN A 47 -54.20 28.80 27.74
N THR A 48 -54.20 27.48 27.89
CA THR A 48 -53.64 26.53 26.93
C THR A 48 -54.75 25.70 26.27
N VAL A 49 -54.72 25.63 24.94
CA VAL A 49 -55.54 24.72 24.13
C VAL A 49 -54.63 23.83 23.28
N TYR A 50 -55.11 22.68 22.84
CA TYR A 50 -54.32 21.72 22.06
C TYR A 50 -54.87 21.62 20.64
N SER A 51 -53.98 21.48 19.66
CA SER A 51 -54.37 21.05 18.32
C SER A 51 -54.92 19.62 18.33
N ASP A 52 -55.59 19.23 17.26
CA ASP A 52 -55.80 17.82 16.96
C ASP A 52 -54.45 17.10 16.91
N SER A 53 -54.45 15.84 17.32
CA SER A 53 -53.26 15.00 17.24
C SER A 53 -53.12 14.40 15.85
N LEU A 54 -51.91 14.42 15.31
CA LEU A 54 -51.54 13.73 14.08
C LEU A 54 -50.62 12.55 14.41
N GLN A 55 -50.94 11.35 13.93
CA GLN A 55 -49.98 10.23 13.96
C GLN A 55 -49.00 10.37 12.81
N VAL A 56 -47.71 10.35 13.13
CA VAL A 56 -46.63 10.19 12.16
C VAL A 56 -46.18 8.74 12.24
N LEU A 57 -46.23 8.01 11.13
CA LEU A 57 -45.90 6.59 11.10
C LEU A 57 -44.39 6.38 10.87
N SER A 58 -43.79 5.47 11.65
CA SER A 58 -42.48 4.88 11.32
C SER A 58 -42.73 3.46 10.84
N PRO A 59 -42.37 3.11 9.59
CA PRO A 59 -42.33 1.72 9.16
C PRO A 59 -41.46 0.89 10.09
N LEU A 60 -41.77 -0.39 10.24
CA LEU A 60 -40.95 -1.29 11.02
C LEU A 60 -39.56 -1.36 10.41
N ALA A 61 -38.54 -1.15 11.23
CA ALA A 61 -37.17 -1.35 10.84
C ALA A 61 -36.95 -2.80 10.39
N ILE A 62 -36.18 -2.96 9.32
CA ILE A 62 -36.02 -4.22 8.59
C ILE A 62 -34.78 -4.97 9.07
N ASN A 63 -34.83 -6.30 9.04
CA ASN A 63 -33.67 -7.18 9.15
C ASN A 63 -33.89 -8.44 8.32
N GLY A 64 -32.82 -9.19 8.07
CA GLY A 64 -32.86 -10.49 7.39
C GLY A 64 -32.23 -10.47 5.99
N SER A 65 -32.39 -11.59 5.29
CA SER A 65 -31.85 -11.80 3.95
C SER A 65 -32.92 -11.61 2.89
N PHE A 66 -32.56 -10.91 1.83
CA PHE A 66 -33.38 -10.62 0.66
C PHE A 66 -32.61 -10.93 -0.61
N THR A 67 -33.31 -11.05 -1.72
CA THR A 67 -32.70 -11.32 -3.03
C THR A 67 -32.80 -10.10 -3.93
N ILE A 68 -31.76 -9.84 -4.71
CA ILE A 68 -31.85 -8.97 -5.89
C ILE A 68 -31.79 -9.89 -7.11
N ASN A 69 -32.84 -9.86 -7.95
CA ASN A 69 -32.93 -10.66 -9.16
C ASN A 69 -33.80 -9.94 -10.18
N SER A 70 -33.19 -9.44 -11.26
CA SER A 70 -33.89 -8.68 -12.30
C SER A 70 -34.88 -9.52 -13.11
N ALA A 71 -34.74 -10.86 -13.10
CA ALA A 71 -35.63 -11.77 -13.81
C ALA A 71 -36.95 -12.04 -13.06
N LEU A 72 -37.08 -11.56 -11.82
CA LEU A 72 -38.27 -11.71 -10.98
C LEU A 72 -38.81 -10.33 -10.59
N PRO A 73 -40.15 -10.17 -10.47
CA PRO A 73 -40.73 -8.91 -10.01
C PRO A 73 -40.32 -8.58 -8.57
N THR A 74 -40.32 -7.29 -8.24
CA THR A 74 -40.15 -6.82 -6.86
C THR A 74 -41.34 -7.27 -6.00
N GLY A 75 -41.05 -7.91 -4.87
CA GLY A 75 -42.04 -8.47 -3.95
C GLY A 75 -41.58 -9.79 -3.31
N SER A 76 -42.26 -10.20 -2.22
CA SER A 76 -41.96 -11.46 -1.51
C SER A 76 -40.49 -11.64 -1.09
N GLY A 77 -39.80 -10.55 -0.76
CA GLY A 77 -38.38 -10.57 -0.38
C GLY A 77 -37.39 -10.55 -1.55
N ASN A 78 -37.88 -10.43 -2.79
CA ASN A 78 -37.08 -10.15 -3.98
C ASN A 78 -37.19 -8.69 -4.41
N PHE A 79 -36.11 -8.13 -4.95
CA PHE A 79 -36.04 -6.82 -5.59
C PHE A 79 -35.53 -6.95 -7.02
N ALA A 80 -36.22 -6.36 -7.99
CA ALA A 80 -35.78 -6.36 -9.38
C ALA A 80 -34.56 -5.45 -9.60
N THR A 81 -34.39 -4.42 -8.76
CA THR A 81 -33.32 -3.43 -8.86
C THR A 81 -32.66 -3.16 -7.50
N PHE A 82 -31.44 -2.60 -7.52
CA PHE A 82 -30.78 -2.11 -6.31
C PHE A 82 -31.53 -0.94 -5.67
N THR A 83 -32.13 -0.06 -6.48
CA THR A 83 -32.92 1.06 -6.00
C THR A 83 -34.10 0.57 -5.17
N ASP A 84 -34.85 -0.43 -5.64
CA ASP A 84 -35.97 -1.02 -4.89
C ASP A 84 -35.50 -1.62 -3.56
N ALA A 85 -34.34 -2.27 -3.56
CA ALA A 85 -33.74 -2.86 -2.36
C ALA A 85 -33.35 -1.79 -1.32
N LEU A 86 -32.69 -0.70 -1.74
CA LEU A 86 -32.34 0.41 -0.85
C LEU A 86 -33.56 1.18 -0.36
N ASP A 87 -34.56 1.38 -1.23
CA ASP A 87 -35.84 1.98 -0.87
C ASP A 87 -36.59 1.18 0.21
N TYR A 88 -36.43 -0.15 0.22
CA TYR A 88 -37.04 -1.01 1.22
C TYR A 88 -36.47 -0.80 2.63
N ILE A 89 -35.20 -0.42 2.74
CA ILE A 89 -34.52 -0.21 4.03
C ILE A 89 -34.35 1.28 4.39
N LYS A 90 -34.87 2.22 3.59
CA LYS A 90 -34.67 3.67 3.80
C LYS A 90 -35.18 4.21 5.14
N CYS A 91 -36.11 3.51 5.78
CA CYS A 91 -36.62 3.87 7.11
C CYS A 91 -35.77 3.33 8.26
N GLY A 92 -34.71 2.57 7.96
CA GLY A 92 -33.76 2.02 8.90
C GLY A 92 -33.87 0.51 9.10
N ILE A 93 -32.88 -0.02 9.81
CA ILE A 93 -32.72 -1.44 10.12
C ILE A 93 -32.64 -1.66 11.64
N ASN A 94 -33.06 -2.84 12.11
CA ASN A 94 -33.00 -3.23 13.53
C ASN A 94 -32.23 -4.54 13.76
N GLY A 95 -31.54 -5.01 12.73
CA GLY A 95 -30.71 -6.20 12.69
C GLY A 95 -29.90 -6.19 11.39
N PRO A 96 -29.00 -7.15 11.19
CA PRO A 96 -28.27 -7.29 9.93
C PRO A 96 -29.23 -7.43 8.74
N VAL A 97 -28.91 -6.76 7.64
CA VAL A 97 -29.59 -6.91 6.35
C VAL A 97 -28.60 -7.45 5.31
N VAL A 98 -29.01 -8.47 4.57
CA VAL A 98 -28.23 -9.02 3.45
C VAL A 98 -29.06 -8.98 2.18
N PHE A 99 -28.56 -8.31 1.16
CA PHE A 99 -29.04 -8.43 -0.21
C PHE A 99 -28.14 -9.41 -0.97
N ASP A 100 -28.64 -10.63 -1.21
CA ASP A 100 -27.96 -11.68 -1.95
C ASP A 100 -28.37 -11.59 -3.43
N ILE A 101 -27.45 -11.22 -4.32
CA ILE A 101 -27.77 -11.07 -5.73
C ILE A 101 -27.82 -12.44 -6.39
N ALA A 102 -28.90 -12.77 -7.08
CA ALA A 102 -29.03 -14.06 -7.72
C ALA A 102 -27.97 -14.23 -8.84
N PRO A 103 -27.16 -15.31 -8.84
CA PRO A 103 -26.22 -15.55 -9.93
C PRO A 103 -26.91 -15.65 -11.29
N GLY A 104 -26.33 -15.01 -12.31
CA GLY A 104 -26.86 -14.90 -13.67
C GLY A 104 -28.04 -13.94 -13.84
N SER A 105 -28.35 -13.11 -12.84
CA SER A 105 -29.46 -12.16 -12.91
C SER A 105 -29.09 -10.75 -13.41
N GLY A 106 -27.80 -10.47 -13.59
CA GLY A 106 -27.29 -9.28 -14.25
C GLY A 106 -27.05 -9.48 -15.77
N PRO A 107 -26.40 -8.51 -16.44
CA PRO A 107 -25.86 -7.28 -15.87
C PRO A 107 -26.96 -6.29 -15.46
N TYR A 108 -26.71 -5.57 -14.36
CA TYR A 108 -27.54 -4.47 -13.88
C TYR A 108 -27.01 -3.16 -14.45
N ILE A 109 -27.70 -2.63 -15.46
CA ILE A 109 -27.33 -1.36 -16.10
C ILE A 109 -28.01 -0.22 -15.34
N LEU A 110 -27.22 0.65 -14.74
CA LEU A 110 -27.73 1.81 -14.00
C LEU A 110 -27.98 2.99 -14.95
N SER A 111 -29.06 3.74 -14.69
CA SER A 111 -29.36 4.99 -15.39
C SER A 111 -28.73 6.22 -14.73
N ASN A 112 -28.37 6.12 -13.46
CA ASN A 112 -27.78 7.13 -12.60
C ASN A 112 -26.87 6.46 -11.56
N THR A 113 -26.11 7.25 -10.81
CA THR A 113 -25.34 6.74 -9.66
C THR A 113 -26.25 5.99 -8.67
N LEU A 114 -25.83 4.79 -8.24
CA LEU A 114 -26.45 4.09 -7.12
C LEU A 114 -25.97 4.70 -5.81
N GLU A 115 -26.75 5.63 -5.27
CA GLU A 115 -26.47 6.26 -3.98
C GLU A 115 -26.98 5.41 -2.82
N ILE A 116 -26.09 5.10 -1.88
CA ILE A 116 -26.39 4.53 -0.58
C ILE A 116 -26.23 5.65 0.44
N PRO A 117 -27.33 6.20 0.98
CA PRO A 117 -27.28 7.24 2.01
C PRO A 117 -27.05 6.61 3.40
N ILE A 118 -27.00 7.46 4.43
CA ILE A 118 -27.07 7.03 5.83
C ILE A 118 -28.25 6.06 6.05
N ILE A 119 -27.96 4.87 6.58
CA ILE A 119 -28.98 3.88 6.97
C ILE A 119 -29.15 3.91 8.49
N ASN A 120 -30.30 4.41 8.96
CA ASN A 120 -30.59 4.48 10.39
C ASN A 120 -30.58 3.09 11.04
N GLY A 121 -29.89 2.96 12.18
CA GLY A 121 -29.75 1.69 12.89
C GLY A 121 -28.59 0.80 12.42
N ALA A 122 -27.86 1.22 11.38
CA ALA A 122 -26.60 0.60 10.99
C ALA A 122 -25.55 0.71 12.10
N SER A 123 -24.82 -0.37 12.33
CA SER A 123 -23.78 -0.45 13.37
C SER A 123 -22.86 -1.63 13.08
N SER A 124 -21.81 -1.79 13.89
CA SER A 124 -20.91 -2.95 13.82
C SER A 124 -21.61 -4.30 14.00
N THR A 125 -22.82 -4.31 14.57
CA THR A 125 -23.67 -5.51 14.66
C THR A 125 -24.72 -5.56 13.55
N ASN A 126 -25.35 -4.42 13.24
CA ASN A 126 -26.41 -4.33 12.23
C ASN A 126 -25.80 -3.78 10.93
N THR A 127 -25.16 -4.62 10.15
CA THR A 127 -24.57 -4.22 8.87
C THR A 127 -25.59 -4.32 7.73
N VAL A 128 -25.36 -3.56 6.66
CA VAL A 128 -26.02 -3.82 5.36
C VAL A 128 -25.00 -4.45 4.41
N THR A 129 -25.25 -5.68 3.98
CA THR A 129 -24.36 -6.41 3.06
C THR A 129 -25.00 -6.54 1.69
N ILE A 130 -24.33 -6.08 0.65
CA ILE A 130 -24.65 -6.38 -0.75
C ILE A 130 -23.67 -7.46 -1.21
N LYS A 131 -24.18 -8.69 -1.36
CA LYS A 131 -23.40 -9.85 -1.78
C LYS A 131 -23.59 -10.08 -3.27
N GLY A 132 -22.60 -9.66 -4.05
CA GLY A 132 -22.64 -9.57 -5.50
C GLY A 132 -22.64 -10.89 -6.25
N ASN A 133 -22.05 -11.95 -5.69
CA ASN A 133 -21.89 -13.26 -6.36
C ASN A 133 -21.29 -13.20 -7.78
N GLY A 134 -20.44 -12.21 -8.07
CA GLY A 134 -19.84 -11.98 -9.38
C GLY A 134 -20.77 -11.29 -10.38
N GLU A 135 -21.95 -10.83 -9.98
CA GLU A 135 -22.84 -10.09 -10.86
C GLU A 135 -22.27 -8.71 -11.21
N THR A 136 -22.57 -8.28 -12.43
CA THR A 136 -22.08 -7.01 -12.97
C THR A 136 -23.08 -5.88 -12.74
N ILE A 137 -22.60 -4.79 -12.15
CA ILE A 137 -23.20 -3.46 -12.20
C ILE A 137 -22.47 -2.66 -13.26
N SER A 138 -23.18 -2.06 -14.20
CA SER A 138 -22.60 -1.20 -15.23
C SER A 138 -23.18 0.20 -15.18
N TYR A 139 -22.31 1.20 -15.16
CA TYR A 139 -22.69 2.62 -15.23
C TYR A 139 -21.69 3.41 -16.06
N ASN A 140 -22.06 3.70 -17.31
CA ASN A 140 -21.21 4.37 -18.28
C ASN A 140 -21.65 5.83 -18.47
N SER A 141 -21.37 6.66 -17.47
CA SER A 141 -21.86 8.03 -17.39
C SER A 141 -21.28 8.97 -18.44
N THR A 142 -22.11 9.88 -18.93
CA THR A 142 -21.71 11.08 -19.70
C THR A 142 -21.96 12.37 -18.92
N ASN A 143 -22.49 12.27 -17.68
CA ASN A 143 -22.76 13.40 -16.80
C ASN A 143 -21.55 13.64 -15.86
N THR A 144 -20.97 14.83 -15.91
CA THR A 144 -19.80 15.18 -15.10
C THR A 144 -20.06 15.11 -13.59
N ASN A 145 -21.32 15.31 -13.16
CA ASN A 145 -21.71 15.34 -11.75
C ASN A 145 -22.10 13.97 -11.19
N GLU A 146 -22.19 12.94 -12.04
CA GLU A 146 -22.55 11.57 -11.66
C GLU A 146 -21.45 10.64 -12.20
N ARG A 147 -20.28 10.66 -11.56
CA ARG A 147 -19.13 9.86 -12.03
C ARG A 147 -19.14 8.45 -11.47
N ALA A 148 -19.65 8.26 -10.25
CA ALA A 148 -19.60 7.00 -9.53
C ALA A 148 -20.70 6.03 -9.97
N ALA A 149 -20.37 4.75 -10.12
CA ALA A 149 -21.41 3.71 -10.21
C ALA A 149 -22.10 3.53 -8.86
N ILE A 150 -21.32 3.41 -7.78
CA ILE A 150 -21.81 3.31 -6.40
C ILE A 150 -21.26 4.48 -5.59
N LEU A 151 -22.14 5.19 -4.89
CA LEU A 151 -21.78 6.28 -3.98
C LEU A 151 -22.24 5.95 -2.56
N LEU A 152 -21.30 5.82 -1.62
CA LEU A 152 -21.59 5.81 -0.18
C LEU A 152 -21.55 7.25 0.33
N ASN A 153 -22.73 7.80 0.59
CA ASN A 153 -22.92 9.19 0.99
C ASN A 153 -23.25 9.27 2.48
N GLY A 154 -22.21 9.34 3.32
CA GLY A 154 -22.32 9.22 4.78
C GLY A 154 -22.86 7.87 5.26
N ALA A 155 -22.89 6.87 4.40
CA ALA A 155 -23.32 5.54 4.78
C ALA A 155 -22.22 4.84 5.59
N ASP A 156 -22.61 4.26 6.72
CA ASP A 156 -21.71 3.53 7.61
C ASP A 156 -22.12 2.05 7.68
N TYR A 157 -21.13 1.18 7.95
CA TYR A 157 -21.33 -0.26 8.12
C TYR A 157 -21.96 -0.96 6.91
N ILE A 158 -21.63 -0.46 5.72
CA ILE A 158 -21.96 -1.09 4.44
C ILE A 158 -20.86 -2.07 4.05
N ILE A 159 -21.26 -3.26 3.62
CA ILE A 159 -20.35 -4.29 3.08
C ILE A 159 -20.71 -4.52 1.61
N LEU A 160 -19.80 -4.15 0.71
CA LEU A 160 -19.86 -4.50 -0.70
C LEU A 160 -18.94 -5.69 -0.95
N ASP A 161 -19.49 -6.83 -1.37
CA ASP A 161 -18.74 -8.08 -1.50
C ASP A 161 -18.95 -8.71 -2.87
N SER A 162 -17.87 -9.04 -3.57
CA SER A 162 -17.91 -9.88 -4.78
C SER A 162 -18.77 -9.30 -5.92
N LEU A 163 -18.73 -7.98 -6.12
CA LEU A 163 -19.38 -7.29 -7.25
C LEU A 163 -18.40 -7.09 -8.41
N ASN A 164 -18.89 -7.20 -9.64
CA ASN A 164 -18.20 -6.67 -10.82
C ASN A 164 -18.79 -5.29 -11.14
N ILE A 165 -17.96 -4.25 -11.21
CA ILE A 165 -18.38 -2.86 -11.43
C ILE A 165 -17.70 -2.35 -12.70
N ASP A 166 -18.47 -2.14 -13.76
CA ASP A 166 -17.97 -1.68 -15.06
C ASP A 166 -18.36 -0.23 -15.34
N VAL A 167 -17.35 0.63 -15.37
CA VAL A 167 -17.43 2.07 -15.70
C VAL A 167 -16.48 2.44 -16.83
N SER A 168 -16.12 1.46 -17.66
CA SER A 168 -15.02 1.57 -18.63
C SER A 168 -15.39 2.27 -19.94
N ALA A 169 -16.67 2.27 -20.32
CA ALA A 169 -17.15 2.75 -21.61
C ALA A 169 -17.76 4.17 -21.58
N GLY A 170 -17.97 4.75 -20.40
CA GLY A 170 -18.47 6.13 -20.22
C GLY A 170 -17.45 7.22 -20.57
N THR A 171 -17.85 8.49 -20.41
CA THR A 171 -16.95 9.67 -20.43
C THR A 171 -16.40 10.01 -19.04
N TYR A 172 -17.14 9.61 -18.00
CA TYR A 172 -16.78 9.70 -16.60
C TYR A 172 -17.01 8.35 -15.96
N GLY A 173 -16.11 7.92 -15.08
CA GLY A 173 -16.20 6.59 -14.47
C GLY A 173 -15.38 6.48 -13.19
N PHE A 174 -16.03 6.71 -12.06
CA PHE A 174 -15.58 6.27 -10.75
C PHE A 174 -16.28 4.94 -10.42
N GLY A 175 -15.55 3.94 -9.94
CA GLY A 175 -16.17 2.66 -9.58
C GLY A 175 -17.03 2.80 -8.32
N ILE A 176 -16.37 3.00 -7.19
CA ILE A 176 -17.01 3.21 -5.89
C ILE A 176 -16.48 4.51 -5.29
N HIS A 177 -17.38 5.37 -4.78
CA HIS A 177 -17.02 6.64 -4.16
C HIS A 177 -17.57 6.70 -2.72
N LEU A 178 -16.74 7.08 -1.76
CA LEU A 178 -17.05 7.32 -0.36
C LEU A 178 -16.88 8.81 -0.06
N MET A 179 -17.87 9.42 0.59
CA MET A 179 -17.83 10.81 1.00
C MET A 179 -18.74 11.10 2.19
N ASN A 180 -18.60 12.31 2.75
CA ASN A 180 -19.45 12.82 3.83
C ASN A 180 -19.45 11.92 5.07
N ASN A 181 -18.27 11.58 5.57
CA ASN A 181 -18.07 10.70 6.74
C ASN A 181 -18.66 9.31 6.53
N ALA A 182 -18.41 8.68 5.38
CA ALA A 182 -18.75 7.28 5.17
C ALA A 182 -17.71 6.41 5.90
N ASP A 183 -18.02 6.01 7.12
CA ASP A 183 -17.12 5.34 8.05
C ASP A 183 -17.42 3.84 8.18
N HIS A 184 -16.42 3.06 8.59
CA HIS A 184 -16.60 1.63 8.92
C HIS A 184 -17.17 0.76 7.79
N ASN A 185 -16.96 1.15 6.53
CA ASN A 185 -17.39 0.39 5.37
C ASN A 185 -16.34 -0.64 4.95
N ILE A 186 -16.81 -1.72 4.32
CA ILE A 186 -15.97 -2.79 3.78
C ILE A 186 -16.26 -2.94 2.29
N ILE A 187 -15.22 -2.81 1.47
CA ILE A 187 -15.25 -3.13 0.04
C ILE A 187 -14.31 -4.31 -0.17
N ARG A 188 -14.85 -5.46 -0.54
CA ARG A 188 -14.04 -6.66 -0.68
C ARG A 188 -14.39 -7.56 -1.85
N ASN A 189 -13.38 -8.25 -2.38
CA ASN A 189 -13.51 -9.23 -3.46
C ASN A 189 -14.19 -8.68 -4.74
N CYS A 190 -14.28 -7.35 -4.89
CA CYS A 190 -14.91 -6.72 -6.04
C CYS A 190 -13.91 -6.57 -7.19
N THR A 191 -14.40 -6.63 -8.42
CA THR A 191 -13.66 -6.21 -9.61
C THR A 191 -14.20 -4.88 -10.09
N ILE A 192 -13.33 -3.86 -10.20
CA ILE A 192 -13.66 -2.55 -10.74
C ILE A 192 -12.95 -2.40 -12.09
N LEU A 193 -13.72 -2.22 -13.16
CA LEU A 193 -13.22 -2.05 -14.52
C LEU A 193 -13.41 -0.59 -14.97
N ASN A 194 -12.31 0.13 -15.08
CA ASN A 194 -12.23 1.46 -15.66
C ASN A 194 -11.64 1.42 -17.08
N ASN A 195 -11.61 2.59 -17.72
CA ASN A 195 -11.00 2.73 -19.03
C ASN A 195 -9.46 2.59 -18.96
N THR A 196 -8.90 1.64 -19.71
CA THR A 196 -7.46 1.34 -19.75
C THR A 196 -6.66 2.19 -20.75
N SER A 197 -7.35 3.01 -21.54
CA SER A 197 -6.73 3.92 -22.53
C SER A 197 -6.84 5.39 -22.14
N ALA A 198 -7.80 5.74 -21.28
CA ALA A 198 -8.09 7.12 -20.91
C ALA A 198 -6.95 7.76 -20.11
N THR A 199 -6.60 8.99 -20.45
CA THR A 199 -5.53 9.78 -19.81
C THR A 199 -6.06 10.93 -18.94
N SER A 200 -7.39 11.03 -18.81
CA SER A 200 -8.08 12.08 -18.07
C SER A 200 -8.36 11.67 -16.62
N THR A 201 -8.34 12.63 -15.70
CA THR A 201 -8.70 12.48 -14.27
C THR A 201 -10.18 12.12 -14.04
N ASN A 202 -10.97 11.99 -15.10
CA ASN A 202 -12.37 11.58 -15.05
C ASN A 202 -12.59 10.11 -14.66
N TYR A 203 -11.52 9.31 -14.59
CA TYR A 203 -11.60 7.88 -14.32
C TYR A 203 -10.80 7.52 -13.08
N ALA A 204 -11.44 6.80 -12.15
CA ALA A 204 -10.81 6.29 -10.94
C ALA A 204 -11.49 5.00 -10.47
N GLY A 205 -10.74 4.11 -9.82
CA GLY A 205 -11.29 2.85 -9.30
C GLY A 205 -12.15 3.06 -8.06
N ILE A 206 -11.50 3.13 -6.90
CA ILE A 206 -12.15 3.39 -5.60
C ILE A 206 -11.70 4.75 -5.10
N VAL A 207 -12.66 5.61 -4.76
CA VAL A 207 -12.44 7.02 -4.46
C VAL A 207 -12.97 7.32 -3.06
N MET A 208 -12.16 7.95 -2.23
CA MET A 208 -12.64 8.71 -1.08
C MET A 208 -12.30 10.16 -1.35
N SER A 209 -13.30 11.03 -1.53
CA SER A 209 -13.08 12.45 -1.82
C SER A 209 -14.33 13.30 -1.57
N ASN A 210 -14.16 14.60 -1.31
CA ASN A 210 -15.26 15.52 -1.03
C ASN A 210 -15.81 16.19 -2.29
N SER A 211 -15.75 15.51 -3.42
CA SER A 211 -16.22 16.04 -4.70
C SER A 211 -16.71 14.94 -5.62
N LEU A 212 -17.95 15.08 -6.09
CA LEU A 212 -18.52 14.22 -7.13
C LEU A 212 -17.77 14.29 -8.47
N THR A 213 -16.91 15.30 -8.64
CA THR A 213 -16.22 15.57 -9.92
C THR A 213 -14.71 15.40 -9.83
N THR A 214 -14.13 15.18 -8.65
CA THR A 214 -12.67 15.16 -8.46
C THR A 214 -12.29 14.10 -7.43
N ALA A 215 -11.38 13.20 -7.82
CA ALA A 215 -10.98 12.05 -6.98
C ALA A 215 -10.04 12.42 -5.81
N THR A 216 -9.58 13.67 -5.73
CA THR A 216 -8.54 14.11 -4.78
C THR A 216 -8.94 15.35 -3.97
N THR A 217 -10.22 15.76 -3.96
CA THR A 217 -10.68 16.91 -3.18
C THR A 217 -10.69 16.58 -1.69
N ALA A 218 -9.93 17.34 -0.90
CA ALA A 218 -9.87 17.24 0.55
C ALA A 218 -11.24 17.45 1.22
N GLY A 219 -11.50 16.67 2.26
CA GLY A 219 -12.69 16.77 3.11
C GLY A 219 -12.81 15.57 4.03
N ASP A 220 -13.77 15.64 4.95
CA ASP A 220 -14.04 14.54 5.88
C ASP A 220 -14.86 13.47 5.14
N ASN A 221 -14.17 12.50 4.56
CA ASN A 221 -14.77 11.56 3.59
C ASN A 221 -15.05 10.19 4.20
N GLY A 222 -14.24 9.77 5.17
CA GLY A 222 -14.39 8.49 5.82
C GLY A 222 -13.14 8.04 6.59
N SER A 223 -13.36 7.40 7.73
CA SER A 223 -12.38 6.78 8.62
C SER A 223 -12.78 5.33 8.89
N ASN A 224 -11.81 4.52 9.29
CA ASN A 224 -12.00 3.10 9.64
C ASN A 224 -12.59 2.25 8.50
N ASN A 225 -12.38 2.63 7.24
CA ASN A 225 -12.82 1.85 6.09
C ASN A 225 -11.80 0.77 5.72
N LEU A 226 -12.29 -0.35 5.20
CA LEU A 226 -11.48 -1.48 4.73
C LEU A 226 -11.72 -1.73 3.24
N ILE A 227 -10.67 -1.60 2.44
CA ILE A 227 -10.64 -1.93 1.01
C ILE A 227 -9.71 -3.13 0.84
N GLU A 228 -10.26 -4.32 0.60
CA GLU A 228 -9.46 -5.54 0.57
C GLU A 228 -9.76 -6.54 -0.55
N ASN A 229 -8.75 -7.25 -1.04
CA ASN A 229 -8.90 -8.33 -2.03
C ASN A 229 -9.65 -7.90 -3.31
N ASN A 230 -9.63 -6.62 -3.66
CA ASN A 230 -10.29 -6.12 -4.87
C ASN A 230 -9.32 -6.16 -6.06
N ARG A 231 -9.88 -6.24 -7.26
CA ARG A 231 -9.15 -6.08 -8.52
C ARG A 231 -9.59 -4.80 -9.21
N ILE A 232 -8.72 -3.81 -9.31
CA ILE A 232 -9.00 -2.49 -9.89
C ILE A 232 -8.20 -2.37 -11.18
N VAL A 233 -8.87 -2.20 -12.33
CA VAL A 233 -8.22 -2.18 -13.65
C VAL A 233 -8.48 -0.86 -14.36
N GLY A 234 -7.42 -0.19 -14.81
CA GLY A 234 -7.52 1.03 -15.60
C GLY A 234 -7.64 2.31 -14.76
N GLY A 235 -8.14 3.38 -15.40
CA GLY A 235 -8.35 4.67 -14.74
C GLY A 235 -7.11 5.55 -14.67
N TYR A 236 -7.30 6.81 -14.26
CA TYR A 236 -6.20 7.73 -13.97
C TYR A 236 -5.62 7.46 -12.58
N TYR A 237 -6.53 7.21 -11.63
CA TYR A 237 -6.26 6.80 -10.27
C TYR A 237 -6.76 5.37 -10.06
N GLY A 238 -5.98 4.49 -9.41
CA GLY A 238 -6.48 3.20 -8.93
C GLY A 238 -7.35 3.40 -7.70
N ILE A 239 -6.72 3.73 -6.57
CA ILE A 239 -7.38 3.98 -5.28
C ILE A 239 -6.96 5.35 -4.75
N THR A 240 -7.91 6.19 -4.36
CA THR A 240 -7.64 7.44 -3.64
C THR A 240 -8.24 7.40 -2.23
N ILE A 241 -7.44 7.74 -1.22
CA ILE A 241 -7.89 7.92 0.15
C ILE A 241 -7.55 9.34 0.58
N VAL A 242 -8.59 10.15 0.74
CA VAL A 242 -8.47 11.58 1.02
C VAL A 242 -9.17 11.91 2.31
N GLY A 243 -8.44 12.52 3.24
CA GLY A 243 -9.00 13.15 4.44
C GLY A 243 -8.98 14.66 4.36
N SER A 244 -8.94 15.31 5.51
CA SER A 244 -8.88 16.77 5.63
C SER A 244 -7.98 17.22 6.78
N THR A 245 -7.88 18.53 6.96
CA THR A 245 -7.32 19.21 8.13
C THR A 245 -8.40 20.15 8.69
N PRO A 246 -8.48 20.41 10.01
CA PRO A 246 -7.56 19.97 11.08
C PRO A 246 -7.75 18.52 11.54
N ALA A 247 -8.86 17.86 11.20
CA ALA A 247 -9.13 16.46 11.55
C ALA A 247 -8.72 15.55 10.40
N LEU A 248 -7.61 14.81 10.57
CA LEU A 248 -7.15 13.79 9.64
C LEU A 248 -8.12 12.61 9.63
N ALA A 249 -8.28 11.95 8.48
CA ALA A 249 -9.05 10.71 8.42
C ALA A 249 -8.23 9.56 9.03
N GLU A 250 -8.86 8.70 9.81
CA GLU A 250 -8.13 7.75 10.66
C GLU A 250 -8.32 6.29 10.22
N ASN A 251 -7.28 5.48 10.41
CA ASN A 251 -7.35 4.02 10.42
C ASN A 251 -7.96 3.37 9.15
N ASN A 252 -7.87 4.03 8.00
CA ASN A 252 -8.26 3.43 6.72
C ASN A 252 -7.23 2.36 6.30
N ILE A 253 -7.72 1.21 5.84
CA ILE A 253 -6.89 0.05 5.46
C ILE A 253 -7.13 -0.30 4.00
N VAL A 254 -6.06 -0.30 3.20
CA VAL A 254 -6.04 -0.80 1.81
C VAL A 254 -5.11 -1.98 1.76
N ARG A 255 -5.66 -3.20 1.62
CA ARG A 255 -4.83 -4.40 1.66
C ARG A 255 -5.16 -5.46 0.64
N ASN A 256 -4.15 -6.21 0.20
CA ASN A 256 -4.32 -7.37 -0.69
C ASN A 256 -5.07 -7.04 -2.00
N ASN A 257 -5.11 -5.78 -2.43
CA ASN A 257 -5.76 -5.41 -3.69
C ASN A 257 -4.75 -5.57 -4.84
N SER A 258 -5.26 -5.88 -6.03
CA SER A 258 -4.52 -5.76 -7.28
C SER A 258 -4.97 -4.47 -7.99
N VAL A 259 -4.02 -3.56 -8.22
CA VAL A 259 -4.23 -2.28 -8.91
C VAL A 259 -3.47 -2.32 -10.23
N GLU A 260 -4.22 -2.51 -11.30
CA GLU A 260 -3.73 -2.87 -12.63
C GLU A 260 -3.96 -1.73 -13.63
N ASP A 261 -3.00 -1.51 -14.54
CA ASP A 261 -3.17 -0.75 -15.79
C ASP A 261 -3.71 0.69 -15.64
N PHE A 262 -3.46 1.32 -14.49
CA PHE A 262 -3.74 2.73 -14.25
C PHE A 262 -2.80 3.64 -15.06
N TYR A 263 -3.23 4.88 -15.31
CA TYR A 263 -2.46 5.84 -16.11
C TYR A 263 -1.35 6.52 -15.32
N PHE A 264 -1.64 6.98 -14.10
CA PHE A 264 -0.75 7.90 -13.39
C PHE A 264 -0.51 7.51 -11.92
N TYR A 265 -1.57 7.34 -11.12
CA TYR A 265 -1.47 7.02 -9.69
C TYR A 265 -2.11 5.67 -9.36
N GLY A 266 -1.34 4.74 -8.79
CA GLY A 266 -1.85 3.45 -8.31
C GLY A 266 -2.66 3.66 -7.03
N ILE A 267 -1.98 3.95 -5.93
CA ILE A 267 -2.59 4.28 -4.64
C ILE A 267 -2.17 5.70 -4.24
N TYR A 268 -3.14 6.56 -3.95
CA TYR A 268 -2.95 7.96 -3.59
C TYR A 268 -3.52 8.23 -2.19
N THR A 269 -2.72 8.82 -1.31
CA THR A 269 -3.11 9.08 0.09
C THR A 269 -2.80 10.53 0.50
N ILE A 270 -3.75 11.18 1.16
CA ILE A 270 -3.63 12.56 1.66
C ILE A 270 -4.41 12.70 2.97
N TYR A 271 -3.86 13.45 3.92
CA TYR A 271 -4.51 13.77 5.20
C TYR A 271 -5.01 12.55 5.98
N GLN A 272 -4.14 11.55 6.16
CA GLN A 272 -4.45 10.33 6.91
C GLN A 272 -3.69 10.27 8.24
N ASN A 273 -4.31 9.70 9.26
CA ASN A 273 -3.68 9.31 10.51
C ASN A 273 -3.75 7.79 10.65
N ASN A 274 -2.60 7.13 10.80
CA ASN A 274 -2.51 5.68 11.00
C ASN A 274 -3.20 4.85 9.90
N ASN A 275 -3.17 5.30 8.64
CA ASN A 275 -3.63 4.48 7.52
C ASN A 275 -2.62 3.35 7.22
N ARG A 276 -3.16 2.24 6.72
CA ARG A 276 -2.37 1.04 6.39
C ARG A 276 -2.55 0.70 4.92
N VAL A 277 -1.47 0.70 4.15
CA VAL A 277 -1.44 0.25 2.76
C VAL A 277 -0.58 -1.00 2.72
N GLN A 278 -1.19 -2.19 2.66
CA GLN A 278 -0.48 -3.44 2.93
C GLN A 278 -0.68 -4.51 1.88
N ASN A 279 0.39 -5.19 1.47
CA ASN A 279 0.31 -6.39 0.60
C ASN A 279 -0.46 -6.17 -0.71
N ASN A 280 -0.51 -4.94 -1.23
CA ASN A 280 -1.15 -4.69 -2.53
C ASN A 280 -0.18 -5.01 -3.67
N GLU A 281 -0.73 -5.49 -4.78
CA GLU A 281 -0.04 -5.69 -6.05
C GLU A 281 -0.32 -4.49 -6.96
N ILE A 282 0.72 -3.77 -7.41
CA ILE A 282 0.57 -2.52 -8.16
C ILE A 282 1.40 -2.57 -9.44
N HIS A 283 0.74 -2.64 -10.60
CA HIS A 283 1.39 -2.86 -11.89
C HIS A 283 0.57 -2.33 -13.08
N ARG A 284 1.21 -2.14 -14.26
CA ARG A 284 0.49 -1.79 -15.50
C ARG A 284 1.01 -2.52 -16.75
N PRO A 285 0.98 -3.86 -16.75
CA PRO A 285 1.65 -4.66 -17.77
C PRO A 285 1.03 -4.55 -19.16
N LEU A 286 -0.27 -4.26 -19.27
CA LEU A 286 -0.98 -4.25 -20.55
C LEU A 286 -1.17 -2.83 -21.11
N ARG A 287 -0.85 -1.79 -20.33
CA ARG A 287 -1.06 -0.41 -20.74
C ARG A 287 0.04 0.09 -21.69
N SER A 288 -0.35 0.49 -22.90
CA SER A 288 0.57 1.02 -23.93
C SER A 288 0.67 2.55 -23.96
N THR A 289 -0.41 3.26 -23.57
CA THR A 289 -0.40 4.72 -23.45
C THR A 289 -0.14 5.10 -21.99
N VAL A 290 1.09 5.51 -21.70
CA VAL A 290 1.59 5.71 -20.34
C VAL A 290 2.05 7.15 -20.09
N SER A 291 2.21 7.48 -18.82
CA SER A 291 2.89 8.69 -18.33
C SER A 291 3.74 8.31 -17.12
N THR A 292 4.11 9.28 -16.29
CA THR A 292 4.78 9.03 -15.01
C THR A 292 4.02 7.97 -14.22
N PHE A 293 4.76 6.99 -13.68
CA PHE A 293 4.22 5.97 -12.80
C PHE A 293 4.42 6.40 -11.35
N TYR A 294 3.34 6.48 -10.59
CA TYR A 294 3.38 6.56 -9.13
C TYR A 294 2.70 5.31 -8.58
N GLY A 295 3.48 4.37 -8.03
CA GLY A 295 2.93 3.15 -7.44
C GLY A 295 2.11 3.48 -6.21
N ILE A 296 2.78 4.00 -5.17
CA ILE A 296 2.15 4.51 -3.96
C ILE A 296 2.60 5.96 -3.75
N TYR A 297 1.64 6.89 -3.61
CA TYR A 297 1.92 8.29 -3.36
C TYR A 297 1.34 8.73 -2.01
N LEU A 298 2.23 8.97 -1.06
CA LEU A 298 1.95 9.59 0.24
C LEU A 298 2.19 11.09 0.10
N THR A 299 1.13 11.83 -0.24
CA THR A 299 1.24 13.28 -0.38
C THR A 299 1.04 13.99 0.96
N THR A 300 0.57 15.24 1.00
CA THR A 300 0.46 16.06 2.21
C THR A 300 -0.31 15.41 3.36
N GLY A 301 0.18 15.62 4.60
CA GLY A 301 -0.56 15.41 5.84
C GLY A 301 -0.87 13.96 6.22
N ASN A 302 -0.10 12.99 5.71
CA ASN A 302 -0.15 11.63 6.21
C ASN A 302 0.77 11.50 7.43
N GLU A 303 0.25 11.04 8.56
CA GLU A 303 0.98 10.83 9.82
C GLU A 303 0.76 9.39 10.32
N GLY A 304 1.81 8.74 10.82
CA GLY A 304 1.73 7.37 11.32
C GLY A 304 1.38 6.31 10.27
N SER A 305 1.47 6.63 8.98
CA SER A 305 1.16 5.72 7.89
C SER A 305 2.07 4.50 7.90
N VAL A 306 1.50 3.32 7.61
CA VAL A 306 2.26 2.08 7.46
C VAL A 306 2.05 1.52 6.06
N ILE A 307 3.12 1.55 5.25
CA ILE A 307 3.18 1.03 3.89
C ILE A 307 3.99 -0.25 3.91
N ASP A 308 3.32 -1.39 3.98
CA ASP A 308 3.95 -2.65 4.39
C ASP A 308 3.69 -3.80 3.41
N GLY A 309 4.75 -4.41 2.90
CA GLY A 309 4.65 -5.63 2.10
C GLY A 309 4.03 -5.47 0.70
N ASN A 310 3.94 -4.24 0.19
CA ASN A 310 3.40 -4.01 -1.17
C ASN A 310 4.40 -4.43 -2.24
N ARG A 311 3.87 -4.90 -3.37
CA ARG A 311 4.63 -5.32 -4.55
C ARG A 311 4.36 -4.33 -5.69
N ILE A 312 5.43 -3.72 -6.21
CA ILE A 312 5.35 -2.68 -7.24
C ILE A 312 6.24 -3.07 -8.41
N HIS A 313 5.62 -3.46 -9.52
CA HIS A 313 6.32 -4.08 -10.63
C HIS A 313 5.64 -3.83 -11.97
N ASN A 314 6.30 -4.22 -13.07
CA ASN A 314 5.74 -4.15 -14.42
C ASN A 314 5.14 -2.78 -14.75
N GLY A 315 5.85 -1.72 -14.33
CA GLY A 315 5.41 -0.35 -14.51
C GLY A 315 5.39 0.11 -15.97
N PHE A 316 6.03 -0.59 -16.91
CA PHE A 316 6.10 -0.15 -18.31
C PHE A 316 6.14 -1.31 -19.32
N THR A 317 5.68 -2.52 -18.97
CA THR A 317 5.76 -3.69 -19.85
C THR A 317 5.08 -3.45 -21.21
N GLY A 318 3.93 -2.79 -21.22
CA GLY A 318 3.23 -2.40 -22.46
C GLY A 318 3.85 -1.23 -23.22
N ALA A 319 4.88 -0.57 -22.67
CA ALA A 319 5.52 0.64 -23.19
C ALA A 319 7.01 0.73 -22.81
N THR A 320 7.78 -0.34 -23.07
CA THR A 320 9.16 -0.52 -22.55
C THR A 320 10.17 0.53 -23.01
N THR A 321 9.88 1.28 -24.07
CA THR A 321 10.74 2.36 -24.57
C THR A 321 10.44 3.72 -23.95
N SER A 322 9.39 3.83 -23.12
CA SER A 322 8.93 5.07 -22.51
C SER A 322 10.03 5.80 -21.74
N THR A 323 10.05 7.12 -21.84
CA THR A 323 10.97 7.99 -21.08
C THR A 323 10.32 8.63 -19.86
N SER A 324 9.05 8.29 -19.57
CA SER A 324 8.37 8.80 -18.37
C SER A 324 9.05 8.31 -17.09
N ALA A 325 8.97 9.12 -16.04
CA ALA A 325 9.58 8.77 -14.75
C ALA A 325 8.82 7.62 -14.05
N PHE A 326 9.55 6.84 -13.28
CA PHE A 326 9.03 5.81 -12.38
C PHE A 326 9.27 6.23 -10.93
N TYR A 327 8.22 6.25 -10.12
CA TYR A 327 8.28 6.38 -8.66
C TYR A 327 7.59 5.15 -8.06
N GLY A 328 8.37 4.26 -7.42
CA GLY A 328 7.80 3.12 -6.71
C GLY A 328 6.96 3.60 -5.53
N ILE A 329 7.61 4.19 -4.54
CA ILE A 329 6.97 4.88 -3.43
C ILE A 329 7.43 6.34 -3.41
N TYR A 330 6.46 7.26 -3.46
CA TYR A 330 6.69 8.70 -3.38
C TYR A 330 6.16 9.24 -2.05
N VAL A 331 7.01 9.95 -1.32
CA VAL A 331 6.66 10.55 -0.02
C VAL A 331 6.89 12.07 -0.06
N SER A 332 5.86 12.82 0.29
CA SER A 332 5.92 14.26 0.54
C SER A 332 5.15 14.70 1.80
N SER A 333 4.84 13.75 2.67
CA SER A 333 4.18 13.97 3.97
C SER A 333 5.16 13.82 5.10
N ASP A 334 4.99 14.67 6.09
CA ASP A 334 5.71 14.61 7.35
C ASP A 334 5.02 13.62 8.28
N GLY A 335 5.79 12.69 8.83
CA GLY A 335 5.43 12.02 10.07
C GLY A 335 5.87 12.85 11.26
N THR A 336 5.78 12.27 12.45
CA THR A 336 6.33 12.86 13.68
C THR A 336 7.24 11.87 14.40
N ALA A 337 8.00 12.35 15.39
CA ALA A 337 8.87 11.48 16.20
C ALA A 337 8.10 10.34 16.91
N VAL A 338 6.82 10.56 17.24
CA VAL A 338 5.95 9.57 17.90
C VAL A 338 5.09 8.78 16.92
N SER A 339 4.80 9.36 15.75
CA SER A 339 4.00 8.74 14.69
C SER A 339 4.72 8.87 13.33
N PRO A 340 5.87 8.20 13.14
CA PRO A 340 6.61 8.25 11.88
C PRO A 340 5.84 7.54 10.76
N ASN A 341 6.06 7.97 9.52
CA ASN A 341 5.56 7.27 8.34
C ASN A 341 6.53 6.14 8.00
N LYS A 342 6.05 4.89 8.01
CA LYS A 342 6.87 3.69 7.86
C LYS A 342 6.67 3.02 6.52
N LEU A 343 7.77 2.75 5.81
CA LEU A 343 7.83 1.96 4.58
C LEU A 343 8.56 0.64 4.89
N ILE A 344 7.82 -0.46 4.98
CA ILE A 344 8.33 -1.73 5.52
C ILE A 344 8.12 -2.86 4.51
N ASN A 345 9.06 -3.80 4.39
CA ASN A 345 8.90 -5.04 3.63
C ASN A 345 8.45 -4.88 2.17
N ASN A 346 8.51 -3.68 1.56
CA ASN A 346 8.00 -3.47 0.22
C ASN A 346 8.98 -4.06 -0.80
N LEU A 347 8.43 -4.64 -1.85
CA LEU A 347 9.19 -5.24 -2.95
C LEU A 347 8.93 -4.46 -4.25
N ILE A 348 9.96 -3.78 -4.73
CA ILE A 348 9.91 -3.00 -5.97
C ILE A 348 10.82 -3.70 -6.98
N TYR A 349 10.28 -4.19 -8.11
CA TYR A 349 11.04 -5.06 -9.02
C TYR A 349 10.49 -5.07 -10.45
N ASN A 350 11.27 -5.54 -11.42
CA ASN A 350 10.81 -5.78 -12.79
C ASN A 350 10.08 -4.57 -13.42
N ASN A 351 10.63 -3.37 -13.22
CA ASN A 351 10.06 -2.13 -13.75
C ASN A 351 10.84 -1.69 -14.98
N GLU A 352 10.18 -1.73 -16.14
CA GLU A 352 10.75 -1.41 -17.45
C GLU A 352 10.76 0.10 -17.74
N GLY A 353 11.25 0.49 -18.92
CA GLY A 353 11.29 1.88 -19.37
C GLY A 353 12.71 2.43 -19.46
N ASN A 354 12.86 3.55 -20.17
CA ASN A 354 14.09 4.33 -20.36
C ASN A 354 14.11 5.65 -19.58
N GLY A 355 13.02 5.98 -18.87
CA GLY A 355 12.94 7.17 -18.03
C GLY A 355 13.78 7.08 -16.76
N THR A 356 13.73 8.12 -15.94
CA THR A 356 14.37 8.12 -14.62
C THR A 356 13.58 7.23 -13.65
N HIS A 357 14.27 6.34 -12.93
CA HIS A 357 13.64 5.44 -11.96
C HIS A 357 14.04 5.82 -10.54
N TYR A 358 13.05 5.92 -9.67
CA TYR A 358 13.19 6.07 -8.23
C TYR A 358 12.47 4.90 -7.54
N GLY A 359 13.19 4.09 -6.76
CA GLY A 359 12.58 3.07 -5.92
C GLY A 359 11.74 3.74 -4.84
N ILE A 360 12.41 4.42 -3.90
CA ILE A 360 11.80 5.29 -2.90
C ILE A 360 12.26 6.72 -3.15
N TYR A 361 11.30 7.63 -3.27
CA TYR A 361 11.54 9.05 -3.47
C TYR A 361 10.89 9.85 -2.36
N ASN A 362 11.70 10.53 -1.54
CA ASN A 362 11.21 11.42 -0.50
C ASN A 362 11.57 12.86 -0.83
N THR A 363 10.55 13.70 -1.06
CA THR A 363 10.78 15.13 -1.33
C THR A 363 11.22 15.84 -0.07
N SER A 364 10.43 15.71 0.97
CA SER A 364 10.47 16.58 2.15
C SER A 364 9.90 15.91 3.39
N GLY A 365 9.39 14.67 3.29
CA GLY A 365 8.72 14.01 4.39
C GLY A 365 9.65 13.79 5.56
N GLU A 366 9.38 14.48 6.65
CA GLU A 366 10.05 14.28 7.92
C GLU A 366 9.64 12.94 8.55
N TYR A 367 10.51 12.35 9.37
CA TYR A 367 10.22 11.11 10.10
C TYR A 367 9.74 9.95 9.21
N MET A 368 10.25 9.89 7.97
CA MET A 368 10.06 8.75 7.07
C MET A 368 11.06 7.64 7.40
N GLN A 369 10.55 6.47 7.75
CA GLN A 369 11.34 5.32 8.18
C GLN A 369 11.18 4.17 7.20
N ALA A 370 12.24 3.84 6.46
CA ALA A 370 12.26 2.76 5.49
C ALA A 370 13.07 1.56 6.00
N TYR A 371 12.37 0.43 6.26
CA TYR A 371 12.97 -0.78 6.81
C TYR A 371 12.69 -2.01 5.96
N HIS A 372 13.67 -2.89 5.82
CA HIS A 372 13.45 -4.21 5.24
C HIS A 372 12.81 -4.17 3.83
N ASN A 373 13.01 -3.11 3.05
CA ASN A 373 12.50 -3.07 1.67
C ASN A 373 13.51 -3.73 0.73
N THR A 374 13.03 -4.44 -0.28
CA THR A 374 13.84 -4.91 -1.41
C THR A 374 13.52 -4.06 -2.63
N ILE A 375 14.50 -3.26 -3.06
CA ILE A 375 14.41 -2.36 -4.20
C ILE A 375 15.30 -2.92 -5.31
N ALA A 376 14.70 -3.71 -6.19
CA ALA A 376 15.34 -4.24 -7.39
C ALA A 376 15.01 -3.38 -8.61
N LEU A 377 16.00 -2.68 -9.13
CA LEU A 377 15.91 -1.90 -10.36
C LEU A 377 16.76 -2.61 -11.42
N ASP A 378 16.14 -3.57 -12.08
CA ASP A 378 16.81 -4.72 -12.72
C ASP A 378 16.50 -4.87 -14.22
N TYR A 379 15.84 -3.88 -14.82
CA TYR A 379 15.57 -3.87 -16.26
C TYR A 379 16.85 -3.62 -17.09
N THR A 380 17.62 -4.69 -17.32
CA THR A 380 18.93 -4.66 -18.01
C THR A 380 18.85 -4.12 -19.44
N ALA A 381 17.69 -4.24 -20.09
CA ALA A 381 17.46 -3.74 -21.45
C ALA A 381 17.22 -2.22 -21.56
N ALA A 382 17.18 -1.49 -20.44
CA ALA A 382 17.13 -0.02 -20.47
C ALA A 382 18.30 0.56 -21.26
N THR A 383 18.05 1.61 -22.04
CA THR A 383 19.08 2.30 -22.84
C THR A 383 19.50 3.66 -22.24
N ALA A 384 18.67 4.24 -21.38
CA ALA A 384 18.89 5.55 -20.75
C ALA A 384 18.27 5.63 -19.35
N GLY A 385 18.22 6.85 -18.80
CA GLY A 385 17.55 7.16 -17.54
C GLY A 385 18.43 6.92 -16.32
N THR A 386 18.50 7.94 -15.47
CA THR A 386 19.18 7.84 -14.16
C THR A 386 18.37 6.92 -13.26
N THR A 387 19.02 6.20 -12.35
CA THR A 387 18.38 5.22 -11.49
C THR A 387 18.80 5.43 -10.05
N TYR A 388 17.82 5.51 -9.16
CA TYR A 388 17.99 5.79 -7.75
C TYR A 388 17.24 4.74 -6.93
N GLY A 389 17.94 4.02 -6.05
CA GLY A 389 17.29 3.14 -5.08
C GLY A 389 16.47 3.94 -4.08
N PHE A 390 17.15 4.81 -3.33
CA PHE A 390 16.55 5.80 -2.44
C PHE A 390 17.02 7.22 -2.79
N TYR A 391 16.08 8.16 -2.90
CA TYR A 391 16.35 9.56 -3.23
C TYR A 391 15.73 10.49 -2.18
N GLN A 392 16.57 11.32 -1.57
CA GLN A 392 16.16 12.40 -0.67
C GLN A 392 16.41 13.76 -1.32
N VAL A 393 15.36 14.60 -1.42
CA VAL A 393 15.45 15.91 -2.07
C VAL A 393 15.85 17.01 -1.10
N THR A 394 14.94 17.49 -0.25
CA THR A 394 15.17 18.63 0.66
C THR A 394 15.66 18.18 2.03
N THR A 395 16.04 19.13 2.88
CA THR A 395 16.26 18.84 4.31
C THR A 395 14.95 18.35 4.94
N ALA A 396 15.03 17.22 5.65
CA ALA A 396 13.95 16.64 6.43
C ALA A 396 14.58 15.81 7.58
N PRO A 397 14.25 16.08 8.85
CA PRO A 397 14.73 15.30 10.00
C PRO A 397 14.06 13.93 10.12
N GLY A 398 14.64 13.07 10.96
CA GLY A 398 14.03 11.81 11.37
C GLY A 398 13.99 10.72 10.30
N ILE A 399 14.73 10.88 9.20
CA ILE A 399 14.77 9.87 8.13
C ILE A 399 15.63 8.68 8.58
N GLU A 400 15.08 7.48 8.47
CA GLU A 400 15.81 6.24 8.68
C GLU A 400 15.74 5.35 7.43
N PHE A 401 16.87 4.78 7.03
CA PHE A 401 16.98 3.85 5.91
C PHE A 401 17.81 2.65 6.36
N LYS A 402 17.19 1.66 6.98
CA LYS A 402 17.89 0.54 7.64
C LYS A 402 17.43 -0.83 7.13
N ASN A 403 18.32 -1.80 7.11
CA ASN A 403 18.01 -3.19 6.71
C ASN A 403 17.38 -3.31 5.31
N ASN A 404 17.66 -2.42 4.37
CA ASN A 404 17.11 -2.51 3.01
C ASN A 404 18.08 -3.24 2.07
N ILE A 405 17.56 -3.91 1.05
CA ILE A 405 18.33 -4.35 -0.11
C ILE A 405 18.07 -3.38 -1.25
N VAL A 406 19.12 -2.78 -1.82
CA VAL A 406 19.06 -2.01 -3.05
C VAL A 406 19.91 -2.70 -4.11
N TYR A 407 19.24 -3.26 -5.10
CA TYR A 407 19.84 -4.03 -6.19
C TYR A 407 19.63 -3.32 -7.51
N ILE A 408 20.71 -2.89 -8.17
CA ILE A 408 20.64 -2.14 -9.43
C ILE A 408 21.47 -2.83 -10.50
N THR A 409 20.79 -3.43 -11.47
CA THR A 409 21.38 -3.97 -12.72
C THR A 409 20.79 -3.33 -13.98
N ARG A 410 19.83 -2.39 -13.82
CA ARG A 410 19.22 -1.63 -14.91
C ARG A 410 20.30 -1.05 -15.83
N GLY A 411 20.15 -1.24 -17.14
CA GLY A 411 21.15 -0.85 -18.13
C GLY A 411 21.23 0.65 -18.41
N GLY A 412 21.74 0.99 -19.59
CA GLY A 412 21.69 2.33 -20.16
C GLY A 412 22.77 3.31 -19.67
N SER A 413 22.77 4.51 -20.26
CA SER A 413 23.81 5.53 -20.04
C SER A 413 23.60 6.43 -18.82
N GLY A 414 22.41 6.40 -18.19
CA GLY A 414 22.14 7.21 -17.01
C GLY A 414 22.91 6.73 -15.78
N ALA A 415 23.32 7.65 -14.91
CA ALA A 415 24.02 7.29 -13.67
C ALA A 415 23.14 6.43 -12.73
N LYS A 416 23.77 5.65 -11.87
CA LYS A 416 23.14 4.74 -10.92
C LYS A 416 23.58 5.10 -9.50
N TYR A 417 22.62 5.16 -8.59
CA TYR A 417 22.85 5.47 -7.17
C TYR A 417 21.99 4.56 -6.29
N CYS A 418 22.59 3.88 -5.31
CA CYS A 418 21.81 3.15 -4.32
C CYS A 418 21.11 4.13 -3.36
N ILE A 419 21.85 5.14 -2.89
CA ILE A 419 21.34 6.23 -2.05
C ILE A 419 21.76 7.60 -2.61
N TYR A 420 20.83 8.55 -2.69
CA TYR A 420 21.10 9.88 -3.24
C TYR A 420 20.57 10.98 -2.31
N LYS A 421 21.49 11.79 -1.76
CA LYS A 421 21.18 12.98 -0.97
C LYS A 421 21.37 14.23 -1.82
N SER A 422 20.28 14.76 -2.38
CA SER A 422 20.32 16.01 -3.13
C SER A 422 20.72 17.18 -2.23
N THR A 423 20.20 17.20 -1.00
CA THR A 423 20.60 18.14 0.04
C THR A 423 21.57 17.46 1.01
N ALA A 424 22.83 17.89 1.01
CA ALA A 424 23.89 17.26 1.81
C ALA A 424 23.64 17.35 3.33
N THR A 425 22.99 18.42 3.78
CA THR A 425 22.69 18.67 5.20
C THR A 425 21.54 17.85 5.76
N THR A 426 20.81 17.09 4.93
CA THR A 426 19.71 16.25 5.43
C THR A 426 20.27 15.17 6.37
N PRO A 427 19.81 15.11 7.63
CA PRO A 427 20.21 14.05 8.55
C PRO A 427 19.44 12.78 8.20
N ILE A 428 20.17 11.75 7.79
CA ILE A 428 19.64 10.42 7.47
C ILE A 428 20.39 9.43 8.35
N GLU A 429 19.66 8.51 8.97
CA GLU A 429 20.24 7.34 9.64
C GLU A 429 20.18 6.14 8.69
N SER A 430 21.22 5.98 7.87
CA SER A 430 21.37 4.83 6.99
C SER A 430 22.34 3.80 7.58
N ASN A 431 21.93 2.55 7.77
CA ASN A 431 22.83 1.47 8.23
C ASN A 431 22.27 0.05 7.98
N HIS A 432 23.13 -0.97 8.02
CA HIS A 432 22.75 -2.38 7.83
C HIS A 432 22.04 -2.67 6.49
N ASN A 433 22.32 -1.86 5.48
CA ASN A 433 21.77 -2.04 4.14
C ASN A 433 22.67 -2.95 3.30
N VAL A 434 22.08 -3.63 2.31
CA VAL A 434 22.81 -4.32 1.26
C VAL A 434 22.70 -3.51 -0.02
N PHE A 435 23.84 -3.10 -0.56
CA PHE A 435 23.91 -2.39 -1.82
C PHE A 435 24.52 -3.27 -2.91
N TYR A 436 23.92 -3.28 -4.09
CA TYR A 436 24.48 -3.96 -5.25
C TYR A 436 24.35 -3.11 -6.51
N LEU A 437 25.48 -2.98 -7.20
CA LEU A 437 25.62 -2.32 -8.49
C LEU A 437 26.24 -3.31 -9.47
N GLY A 438 25.44 -3.81 -10.40
CA GLY A 438 25.83 -4.79 -11.41
C GLY A 438 25.36 -4.41 -12.81
N SER A 439 25.17 -3.10 -13.06
CA SER A 439 24.70 -2.64 -14.37
C SER A 439 25.75 -2.91 -15.45
N ALA A 440 25.31 -3.51 -16.56
CA ALA A 440 26.12 -3.63 -17.79
C ALA A 440 26.07 -2.36 -18.68
N GLY A 441 25.34 -1.33 -18.25
CA GLY A 441 25.24 -0.05 -18.96
C GLY A 441 26.49 0.81 -18.81
N SER A 442 26.60 1.86 -19.63
CA SER A 442 27.74 2.79 -19.63
C SER A 442 27.64 3.91 -18.59
N GLY A 443 26.50 4.03 -17.89
CA GLY A 443 26.32 5.04 -16.86
C GLY A 443 27.21 4.81 -15.63
N ALA A 444 27.68 5.89 -15.02
CA ALA A 444 28.47 5.81 -13.80
C ALA A 444 27.70 5.10 -12.67
N GLN A 445 28.34 4.15 -11.99
CA GLN A 445 27.77 3.39 -10.88
C GLN A 445 28.33 3.90 -9.57
N ASN A 446 27.45 4.35 -8.68
CA ASN A 446 27.83 4.96 -7.41
C ASN A 446 26.98 4.37 -6.28
N ILE A 447 27.60 4.05 -5.15
CA ILE A 447 26.85 3.63 -3.96
C ILE A 447 26.02 4.81 -3.45
N GLY A 448 26.66 5.98 -3.36
CA GLY A 448 26.06 7.15 -2.74
C GLY A 448 26.25 8.45 -3.53
N TYR A 449 25.47 9.47 -3.19
CA TYR A 449 25.73 10.86 -3.57
C TYR A 449 25.51 11.78 -2.39
N GLN A 450 26.51 12.60 -2.08
CA GLN A 450 26.42 13.72 -1.14
C GLN A 450 27.49 14.74 -1.55
N THR A 451 27.06 15.90 -2.07
CA THR A 451 27.91 16.95 -2.69
C THR A 451 28.62 16.51 -3.98
N SER A 452 29.11 15.26 -4.03
CA SER A 452 29.66 14.58 -5.21
C SER A 452 29.30 13.10 -5.19
N ALA A 453 29.49 12.44 -6.34
CA ALA A 453 29.22 11.02 -6.51
C ALA A 453 30.27 10.15 -5.79
N GLN A 454 29.82 9.15 -5.05
CA GLN A 454 30.65 8.24 -4.26
C GLN A 454 30.58 6.84 -4.87
N ALA A 455 31.64 6.45 -5.60
CA ALA A 455 31.67 5.21 -6.37
C ALA A 455 31.59 3.95 -5.50
N THR A 456 32.23 3.95 -4.32
CA THR A 456 32.36 2.79 -3.43
C THR A 456 31.67 3.04 -2.09
N LEU A 457 31.42 1.96 -1.35
CA LEU A 457 30.87 2.05 0.00
C LEU A 457 31.84 2.76 0.97
N GLY A 458 33.15 2.52 0.85
CA GLY A 458 34.15 3.23 1.66
C GLY A 458 34.17 4.75 1.42
N ASN A 459 34.02 5.17 0.15
CA ASN A 459 33.88 6.60 -0.19
C ASN A 459 32.61 7.20 0.41
N TRP A 460 31.50 6.46 0.34
CA TRP A 460 30.23 6.84 0.92
C TRP A 460 30.34 6.99 2.44
N GLN A 461 30.80 5.96 3.14
CA GLN A 461 30.99 5.95 4.60
C GLN A 461 31.87 7.12 5.07
N THR A 462 32.98 7.39 4.38
CA THR A 462 33.88 8.51 4.71
C THR A 462 33.18 9.87 4.55
N THR A 463 32.40 10.03 3.49
CA THR A 463 31.74 11.32 3.17
C THR A 463 30.49 11.56 4.01
N SER A 464 29.70 10.52 4.23
CA SER A 464 28.38 10.61 4.86
C SER A 464 28.40 10.31 6.36
N SER A 465 29.45 9.63 6.86
CA SER A 465 29.51 9.04 8.20
C SER A 465 28.37 8.07 8.53
N GLN A 466 27.74 7.49 7.50
CA GLN A 466 26.63 6.53 7.61
C GLN A 466 27.07 5.15 7.10
N ASP A 467 26.18 4.17 7.21
CA ASP A 467 26.31 2.84 6.61
C ASP A 467 27.52 2.03 7.10
N ALA A 468 27.91 2.22 8.37
CA ALA A 468 29.07 1.54 8.98
C ALA A 468 28.99 0.01 8.96
N ASN A 469 27.78 -0.56 9.05
CA ASN A 469 27.50 -2.01 9.02
C ASN A 469 26.76 -2.44 7.73
N SER A 470 26.66 -1.55 6.74
CA SER A 470 26.13 -1.91 5.42
C SER A 470 27.20 -2.64 4.61
N VAL A 471 26.79 -3.42 3.62
CA VAL A 471 27.70 -4.21 2.78
C VAL A 471 27.40 -4.03 1.30
N VAL A 472 28.39 -4.31 0.46
CA VAL A 472 28.20 -4.47 -0.98
C VAL A 472 28.26 -5.95 -1.32
N ALA A 473 27.12 -6.53 -1.69
CA ALA A 473 27.01 -7.95 -2.02
C ALA A 473 25.88 -8.19 -3.01
N ASP A 474 26.06 -9.15 -3.92
CA ASP A 474 24.97 -9.65 -4.77
C ASP A 474 24.03 -10.49 -3.90
N PRO A 475 22.73 -10.18 -3.78
CA PRO A 475 21.80 -11.00 -3.01
C PRO A 475 21.61 -12.42 -3.57
N LEU A 476 21.94 -12.66 -4.85
CA LEU A 476 21.72 -13.95 -5.52
C LEU A 476 20.26 -14.40 -5.38
N PHE A 477 19.32 -13.55 -5.82
CA PHE A 477 17.89 -13.82 -5.72
C PHE A 477 17.52 -15.16 -6.36
N ALA A 478 16.73 -15.96 -5.65
CA ALA A 478 16.46 -17.35 -6.00
C ALA A 478 15.69 -17.50 -7.32
N ASN A 479 14.62 -16.72 -7.51
CA ASN A 479 13.78 -16.82 -8.71
C ASN A 479 13.10 -15.48 -9.09
N PRO A 480 13.87 -14.44 -9.42
CA PRO A 480 13.35 -13.11 -9.71
C PRO A 480 12.38 -13.09 -10.91
N GLY A 481 12.52 -14.02 -11.87
CA GLY A 481 11.61 -14.15 -13.02
C GLY A 481 10.18 -14.56 -12.64
N SER A 482 9.97 -15.10 -11.44
CA SER A 482 8.66 -15.41 -10.88
C SER A 482 8.15 -14.36 -9.87
N GLY A 483 8.92 -13.29 -9.65
CA GLY A 483 8.64 -12.30 -8.60
C GLY A 483 9.11 -12.74 -7.20
N ASP A 484 9.87 -13.83 -7.09
CA ASP A 484 10.47 -14.26 -5.82
C ASP A 484 11.89 -13.68 -5.67
N TYR A 485 11.99 -12.72 -4.75
CA TYR A 485 13.23 -12.00 -4.42
C TYR A 485 13.81 -12.44 -3.07
N LEU A 486 13.49 -13.66 -2.61
CA LEU A 486 14.26 -14.28 -1.54
C LEU A 486 15.73 -14.41 -1.98
N PHE A 487 16.64 -13.86 -1.17
CA PHE A 487 18.07 -13.93 -1.43
C PHE A 487 18.64 -15.29 -1.02
N THR A 488 19.78 -15.66 -1.59
CA THR A 488 20.50 -16.90 -1.22
C THR A 488 21.94 -16.66 -0.79
N GLU A 489 22.41 -15.41 -0.86
CA GLU A 489 23.73 -15.01 -0.40
C GLU A 489 23.85 -15.11 1.13
N LEU A 490 24.79 -15.92 1.60
CA LEU A 490 24.99 -16.15 3.03
C LEU A 490 25.63 -14.96 3.76
N ASN A 491 26.43 -14.15 3.07
CA ASN A 491 27.11 -13.00 3.67
C ASN A 491 26.16 -11.89 4.12
N ILE A 492 24.92 -11.90 3.64
CA ILE A 492 23.90 -10.92 4.02
C ILE A 492 22.84 -11.48 4.97
N ASN A 493 22.90 -12.78 5.27
CA ASN A 493 22.05 -13.43 6.25
C ASN A 493 22.37 -12.94 7.67
N ASN A 494 21.34 -12.63 8.45
CA ASN A 494 21.38 -12.03 9.79
C ASN A 494 22.22 -10.74 9.85
N LEU A 495 22.30 -9.98 8.75
CA LEU A 495 23.07 -8.74 8.69
C LEU A 495 22.33 -7.56 9.35
N GLY A 496 21.00 -7.61 9.41
CA GLY A 496 20.18 -6.51 9.87
C GLY A 496 20.24 -6.29 11.38
N THR A 497 19.62 -5.20 11.82
CA THR A 497 19.46 -4.83 13.23
C THR A 497 17.98 -4.79 13.63
N PRO A 498 17.58 -5.17 14.85
CA PRO A 498 16.17 -5.09 15.26
C PRO A 498 15.61 -3.66 15.19
N VAL A 499 14.61 -3.45 14.33
CA VAL A 499 13.92 -2.16 14.13
C VAL A 499 12.41 -2.22 14.43
N GLY A 500 11.98 -3.27 15.15
CA GLY A 500 10.57 -3.45 15.55
C GLY A 500 9.65 -4.03 14.46
N VAL A 501 10.22 -4.58 13.38
CA VAL A 501 9.49 -5.34 12.35
C VAL A 501 9.61 -6.82 12.68
N LEU A 502 8.48 -7.48 12.97
CA LEU A 502 8.46 -8.84 13.51
C LEU A 502 8.30 -9.94 12.45
N THR A 503 7.76 -9.58 11.28
CA THR A 503 7.51 -10.52 10.18
C THR A 503 7.98 -9.96 8.85
N ASP A 504 8.30 -10.84 7.91
CA ASP A 504 8.66 -10.50 6.54
C ASP A 504 7.41 -10.34 5.63
N ILE A 505 7.62 -10.12 4.33
CA ILE A 505 6.56 -9.92 3.32
C ILE A 505 5.62 -11.15 3.14
N ASN A 506 6.06 -12.33 3.56
CA ASN A 506 5.27 -13.56 3.52
C ASN A 506 4.62 -13.88 4.87
N GLY A 507 4.84 -13.03 5.89
CA GLY A 507 4.38 -13.26 7.26
C GLY A 507 5.30 -14.21 8.07
N SER A 508 6.48 -14.56 7.55
CA SER A 508 7.45 -15.38 8.28
C SER A 508 8.07 -14.58 9.42
N PRO A 509 8.22 -15.16 10.63
CA PRO A 509 8.89 -14.47 11.74
C PRO A 509 10.33 -14.11 11.41
N ARG A 510 10.74 -12.88 11.75
CA ARG A 510 12.14 -12.45 11.65
C ARG A 510 12.96 -12.89 12.85
N ASN A 511 14.27 -13.04 12.68
CA ASN A 511 15.21 -13.24 13.77
C ASN A 511 15.13 -12.03 14.73
N PRO A 512 14.85 -12.25 16.03
CA PRO A 512 14.62 -11.17 16.97
C PRO A 512 15.89 -10.36 17.33
N SER A 513 17.07 -10.90 17.04
CA SER A 513 18.37 -10.29 17.38
C SER A 513 19.17 -9.82 16.18
N ALA A 514 18.95 -10.43 15.02
CA ALA A 514 19.70 -10.17 13.80
C ALA A 514 18.81 -10.47 12.59
N PRO A 515 17.74 -9.68 12.36
CA PRO A 515 16.82 -9.91 11.24
C PRO A 515 17.53 -9.71 9.89
N ASP A 516 16.99 -10.27 8.82
CA ASP A 516 17.60 -10.13 7.50
C ASP A 516 17.32 -8.77 6.83
N PRO A 517 18.28 -8.21 6.09
CA PRO A 517 17.99 -7.08 5.21
C PRO A 517 17.04 -7.51 4.08
N GLY A 518 16.19 -6.57 3.64
CA GLY A 518 15.23 -6.78 2.56
C GLY A 518 13.91 -7.40 3.01
N ALA A 519 13.01 -7.58 2.05
CA ALA A 519 11.60 -7.90 2.27
C ALA A 519 11.33 -9.30 2.82
N TYR A 520 12.31 -10.19 2.73
CA TYR A 520 12.20 -11.60 3.12
C TYR A 520 13.09 -11.90 4.32
N GLU A 521 12.70 -12.89 5.12
CA GLU A 521 13.59 -13.54 6.08
C GLU A 521 14.09 -14.85 5.48
N PHE A 522 15.40 -15.01 5.39
CA PHE A 522 16.07 -16.18 4.87
C PHE A 522 16.47 -17.12 6.00
N VAL A 523 15.85 -18.31 6.00
CA VAL A 523 16.27 -19.40 6.88
C VAL A 523 17.19 -20.33 6.10
N ALA A 524 18.49 -20.25 6.38
CA ALA A 524 19.47 -21.16 5.80
C ALA A 524 19.11 -22.62 6.14
N PRO A 525 18.98 -23.54 5.16
CA PRO A 525 18.81 -24.96 5.42
C PRO A 525 19.96 -25.49 6.28
N PRO A 526 19.77 -26.50 7.14
CA PRO A 526 20.87 -27.14 7.86
C PRO A 526 21.96 -27.63 6.90
N CYS A 527 23.22 -27.51 7.29
CA CYS A 527 24.30 -28.08 6.50
C CYS A 527 24.18 -29.62 6.44
N ILE A 528 24.61 -30.20 5.32
CA ILE A 528 24.61 -31.66 5.10
C ILE A 528 26.05 -32.17 5.22
N ALA A 529 26.25 -33.25 5.98
CA ALA A 529 27.55 -33.90 6.14
C ALA A 529 27.70 -35.13 5.21
N PRO A 530 28.85 -35.32 4.52
CA PRO A 530 29.98 -34.41 4.46
C PRO A 530 29.69 -33.20 3.56
N PRO A 531 30.24 -32.02 3.89
CA PRO A 531 30.08 -30.85 3.05
C PRO A 531 30.86 -30.98 1.74
N THR A 532 30.36 -30.35 0.68
CA THR A 532 31.10 -30.18 -0.57
C THR A 532 32.01 -28.97 -0.44
N ALA A 533 33.34 -29.15 -0.55
CA ALA A 533 34.31 -28.07 -0.33
C ALA A 533 34.43 -27.08 -1.50
N GLY A 534 34.03 -27.45 -2.71
CA GLY A 534 34.15 -26.61 -3.91
C GLY A 534 35.60 -26.31 -4.31
N ASN A 535 35.80 -25.23 -5.07
CA ASN A 535 37.10 -24.72 -5.53
C ASN A 535 37.37 -23.33 -4.96
N ALA A 536 38.61 -23.08 -4.52
CA ALA A 536 39.06 -21.74 -4.13
C ALA A 536 39.15 -20.80 -5.34
N THR A 537 38.63 -19.59 -5.18
CA THR A 537 38.64 -18.52 -6.18
C THR A 537 39.24 -17.26 -5.56
N SER A 538 39.75 -16.36 -6.42
CA SER A 538 40.25 -15.04 -6.02
C SER A 538 39.73 -14.00 -6.99
N ASN A 539 39.45 -12.78 -6.49
CA ASN A 539 39.15 -11.64 -7.36
C ASN A 539 40.38 -11.17 -8.16
N LYS A 540 41.60 -11.54 -7.72
CA LYS A 540 42.88 -11.22 -8.38
C LYS A 540 43.83 -12.41 -8.31
N LEU A 541 44.27 -12.92 -9.45
CA LEU A 541 45.29 -13.99 -9.52
C LEU A 541 46.72 -13.45 -9.43
N ASN A 542 46.91 -12.17 -9.76
CA ASN A 542 48.18 -11.46 -9.67
C ASN A 542 47.96 -10.24 -8.77
N VAL A 543 48.68 -10.17 -7.65
CA VAL A 543 48.57 -9.11 -6.64
C VAL A 543 49.95 -8.58 -6.31
N CYS A 544 50.06 -7.26 -6.11
CA CYS A 544 51.31 -6.65 -5.67
C CYS A 544 51.59 -6.97 -4.20
N ILE A 545 52.85 -6.87 -3.78
CA ILE A 545 53.25 -7.09 -2.37
C ILE A 545 52.46 -6.13 -1.48
N GLY A 546 51.73 -6.69 -0.50
CA GLY A 546 50.93 -5.91 0.45
C GLY A 546 49.63 -5.32 -0.12
N GLU A 547 49.27 -5.63 -1.37
CA GLU A 547 47.97 -5.28 -1.94
C GLU A 547 46.89 -6.26 -1.45
N ASP A 548 45.74 -5.73 -1.04
CA ASP A 548 44.61 -6.55 -0.63
C ASP A 548 43.94 -7.25 -1.81
N PHE A 549 43.57 -8.50 -1.58
CA PHE A 549 42.74 -9.32 -2.47
C PHE A 549 41.76 -10.15 -1.65
N SER A 550 40.74 -10.70 -2.31
CA SER A 550 39.69 -11.47 -1.67
C SER A 550 39.62 -12.87 -2.25
N LEU A 551 39.55 -13.85 -1.34
CA LEU A 551 39.35 -15.25 -1.61
C LEU A 551 37.89 -15.64 -1.36
N ASN A 552 37.40 -16.60 -2.14
CA ASN A 552 36.07 -17.16 -1.98
C ASN A 552 36.07 -18.63 -2.43
N LEU A 553 34.92 -19.32 -2.33
CA LEU A 553 34.70 -20.67 -2.85
C LEU A 553 33.70 -20.63 -4.01
N SER A 554 33.79 -21.62 -4.90
CA SER A 554 32.82 -21.88 -5.96
C SER A 554 32.45 -23.36 -5.99
N GLY A 555 31.17 -23.67 -6.14
CA GLY A 555 30.68 -25.06 -6.13
C GLY A 555 30.76 -25.76 -4.77
N ASN A 556 30.97 -25.03 -3.68
CA ASN A 556 30.85 -25.56 -2.32
C ASN A 556 29.38 -25.70 -1.90
N SER A 557 29.09 -26.61 -0.98
CA SER A 557 27.81 -26.67 -0.27
C SER A 557 27.69 -25.49 0.71
N THR A 558 26.46 -25.14 1.05
CA THR A 558 26.10 -24.15 2.08
C THR A 558 25.09 -24.75 3.06
N GLY A 559 25.00 -24.19 4.27
CA GLY A 559 23.94 -24.49 5.22
C GLY A 559 24.22 -23.99 6.64
N SER A 560 23.18 -23.88 7.46
CA SER A 560 23.29 -23.52 8.87
C SER A 560 24.20 -24.49 9.62
N GLY A 561 25.11 -23.96 10.43
CA GLY A 561 26.14 -24.75 11.15
C GLY A 561 27.36 -25.13 10.29
N GLN A 562 27.45 -24.66 9.05
CA GLN A 562 28.65 -24.80 8.22
C GLN A 562 29.67 -23.71 8.54
N THR A 563 30.93 -24.10 8.66
CA THR A 563 32.04 -23.16 8.88
C THR A 563 33.14 -23.33 7.84
N TYR A 564 33.83 -22.24 7.57
CA TYR A 564 34.90 -22.12 6.60
C TYR A 564 36.16 -21.66 7.32
N LYS A 565 37.30 -22.26 7.03
CA LYS A 565 38.58 -21.82 7.58
C LYS A 565 39.65 -21.81 6.49
N TRP A 566 40.16 -20.64 6.16
CA TRP A 566 41.22 -20.47 5.19
C TRP A 566 42.57 -20.90 5.75
N GLN A 567 43.34 -21.57 4.88
CA GLN A 567 44.68 -22.03 5.16
C GLN A 567 45.60 -21.65 4.02
N GLN A 568 46.86 -21.39 4.34
CA GLN A 568 47.89 -21.04 3.38
C GLN A 568 49.06 -22.04 3.35
N SER A 569 49.74 -22.12 2.21
CA SER A 569 51.01 -22.82 2.04
C SER A 569 51.85 -22.16 0.96
N VAL A 570 53.13 -21.92 1.22
CA VAL A 570 54.07 -21.39 0.21
C VAL A 570 54.45 -22.44 -0.85
N THR A 571 54.17 -23.73 -0.61
CA THR A 571 54.52 -24.83 -1.52
C THR A 571 53.32 -25.43 -2.24
N GLY A 572 52.10 -25.06 -1.85
CA GLY A 572 50.87 -25.73 -2.27
C GLY A 572 50.67 -27.13 -1.67
N ASN A 573 51.60 -27.58 -0.83
CA ASN A 573 51.56 -28.86 -0.12
C ASN A 573 51.58 -28.63 1.40
N ALA A 574 51.36 -29.69 2.16
CA ALA A 574 51.45 -29.65 3.63
C ALA A 574 52.87 -29.21 4.09
N PRO A 575 53.00 -28.52 5.24
CA PRO A 575 51.92 -28.16 6.16
C PRO A 575 51.11 -26.95 5.65
N TRP A 576 49.80 -27.03 5.86
CA TRP A 576 48.89 -25.90 5.66
C TRP A 576 48.70 -25.20 7.01
N VAL A 577 48.78 -23.87 7.00
CA VAL A 577 48.67 -23.05 8.21
C VAL A 577 47.39 -22.23 8.14
N ASP A 578 46.58 -22.29 9.19
CA ASP A 578 45.36 -21.48 9.32
C ASP A 578 45.72 -19.98 9.25
N VAL A 579 45.01 -19.22 8.42
CA VAL A 579 45.17 -17.75 8.28
C VAL A 579 44.01 -16.96 8.89
N ASP A 580 42.95 -17.67 9.27
CA ASP A 580 41.79 -17.15 9.96
C ASP A 580 41.28 -18.14 11.01
N THR A 581 40.24 -17.70 11.72
CA THR A 581 39.40 -18.58 12.54
C THR A 581 38.27 -19.16 11.70
N ALA A 582 37.56 -20.17 12.22
CA ALA A 582 36.36 -20.66 11.55
C ALA A 582 35.32 -19.54 11.42
N ILE A 583 34.95 -19.19 10.20
CA ILE A 583 34.00 -18.14 9.83
C ILE A 583 32.73 -18.76 9.22
N ALA A 584 31.61 -18.03 9.27
CA ALA A 584 30.30 -18.51 8.80
C ALA A 584 30.14 -18.47 7.28
N THR A 585 31.03 -17.77 6.57
CA THR A 585 31.01 -17.63 5.11
C THR A 585 32.40 -17.80 4.53
N PRO A 586 32.55 -18.21 3.26
CA PRO A 586 33.86 -18.46 2.66
C PRO A 586 34.61 -17.20 2.21
N SER A 587 34.03 -16.01 2.33
CA SER A 587 34.67 -14.76 1.88
C SER A 587 35.77 -14.34 2.86
N TYR A 588 36.99 -14.14 2.35
CA TYR A 588 38.15 -13.76 3.18
C TYR A 588 39.06 -12.79 2.43
N THR A 589 39.29 -11.61 3.02
CA THR A 589 40.21 -10.60 2.47
C THR A 589 41.55 -10.66 3.19
N THR A 590 42.64 -10.72 2.42
CA THR A 590 44.00 -10.74 2.94
C THR A 590 44.97 -10.06 1.96
N SER A 591 46.20 -9.86 2.40
CA SER A 591 47.34 -9.50 1.54
C SER A 591 48.47 -10.53 1.69
N GLN A 592 49.45 -10.48 0.80
CA GLN A 592 50.59 -11.39 0.83
C GLN A 592 51.90 -10.68 0.53
N LEU A 593 52.99 -11.14 1.15
CA LEU A 593 54.35 -10.64 0.91
C LEU A 593 55.16 -11.56 -0.04
N VAL A 594 54.73 -12.82 -0.18
CA VAL A 594 55.32 -13.83 -1.06
C VAL A 594 54.20 -14.60 -1.76
N SER A 595 54.51 -15.19 -2.92
CA SER A 595 53.56 -16.06 -3.63
C SER A 595 53.11 -17.21 -2.74
N THR A 596 51.80 -17.32 -2.53
CA THR A 596 51.21 -18.22 -1.54
C THR A 596 50.00 -18.95 -2.14
N TYR A 597 49.86 -20.24 -1.83
CA TYR A 597 48.68 -21.02 -2.17
C TYR A 597 47.68 -20.95 -1.01
N TYR A 598 46.39 -20.91 -1.35
CA TYR A 598 45.30 -20.89 -0.38
C TYR A 598 44.34 -22.05 -0.61
N ARG A 599 43.76 -22.58 0.46
CA ARG A 599 42.63 -23.51 0.44
C ARG A 599 41.69 -23.21 1.60
N CYS A 600 40.46 -23.67 1.51
CA CYS A 600 39.49 -23.54 2.60
C CYS A 600 39.11 -24.92 3.14
N ALA A 601 39.20 -25.10 4.46
CA ALA A 601 38.60 -26.23 5.15
C ALA A 601 37.12 -25.92 5.38
N VAL A 602 36.25 -26.79 4.86
CA VAL A 602 34.79 -26.65 4.97
C VAL A 602 34.27 -27.74 5.91
N THR A 603 33.55 -27.34 6.96
CA THR A 603 33.08 -28.25 8.02
C THR A 603 31.59 -28.06 8.23
N CYS A 604 30.85 -29.14 8.46
CA CYS A 604 29.44 -29.11 8.80
C CYS A 604 29.25 -29.74 10.19
N GLY A 605 28.69 -28.99 11.14
CA GLY A 605 28.37 -29.49 12.48
C GLY A 605 29.46 -29.33 13.55
N GLY A 606 30.50 -28.53 13.29
CA GLY A 606 31.61 -28.26 14.23
C GLY A 606 32.82 -29.15 14.04
#